data_AF-A0A9R0Z2D9-F1
#
_entry.id   AF-A0A9R0Z2D9-F1
#
_cell.length_a   1.000
_cell.length_b   1.000
_cell.length_c   1.000
_cell.angle_alpha   90.00
_cell.angle_beta   90.00
_cell.angle_gamma   90.00
#
_symmetry.space_group_name_H-M   'P 1'
#
loop_
_entity.id
_entity.type
_entity.pdbx_description
1 polymer ?
#
loop_
_entity_poly.entity_id
_entity_poly.type
_entity_poly.pdbx_seq_one_letter_code
_entity_poly.pdbx_strand_id
1 'polypeptide(L)'
;MTVLTVYIFLYGRVYLIGVFTAVPMIMGFILELGLMKAIFSFITMQLQFCSVFFTFSLGTRTHYFGRTILHGGAKYRATGRGFVVRHIKFADNYRLYSRSHFVKASWIMVISWLFAPYIFNPSGFEWQKTVEDFDDWTNWLFYKGGVGVKGENSWESWWEEEQYGIVYKLKITAHNTSLAGLLAIGIIAAIACLIGFTDFTIADLFASALAFLATGWCILCLAITWKRVVKTLGLWDSVREISRMYDAGMGAVIFAPIVFFSWFPFVSTFQSRILFNQAFSRGLEISLILAGNKANQES
;
A
#
# COMPACT_ATOMS: atom_id res chain seq x y z
N MET A 1 -15.04 24.09 24.95
CA MET A 1 -14.90 25.34 24.17
C MET A 1 -13.44 25.74 23.98
N THR A 2 -12.62 25.85 25.02
CA THR A 2 -11.20 26.26 24.94
C THR A 2 -10.31 25.38 24.05
N VAL A 3 -10.43 24.05 24.11
CA VAL A 3 -9.62 23.13 23.27
C VAL A 3 -9.98 23.25 21.78
N LEU A 4 -11.26 23.40 21.47
CA LEU A 4 -11.75 23.58 20.10
C LEU A 4 -11.31 24.93 19.53
N THR A 5 -11.35 26.00 20.34
CA THR A 5 -10.84 27.32 19.95
C THR A 5 -9.33 27.29 19.71
N VAL A 6 -8.55 26.59 20.55
CA VAL A 6 -7.10 26.44 20.36
C VAL A 6 -6.78 25.64 19.09
N TYR A 7 -7.54 24.59 18.79
CA TYR A 7 -7.37 23.80 17.56
C TYR A 7 -7.71 24.61 16.31
N ILE A 8 -8.86 25.31 16.31
CA ILE A 8 -9.27 26.18 15.19
C ILE A 8 -8.26 27.34 15.00
N PHE A 9 -7.74 27.90 16.10
CA PHE A 9 -6.77 29.00 16.04
C PHE A 9 -5.38 28.54 15.56
N LEU A 10 -4.92 27.36 15.99
CA LEU A 10 -3.66 26.77 15.51
C LEU A 10 -3.77 26.36 14.04
N TYR A 11 -4.85 25.67 13.64
CA TYR A 11 -5.07 25.30 12.23
C TYR A 11 -5.28 26.53 11.34
N GLY A 12 -5.99 27.55 11.82
CA GLY A 12 -6.19 28.81 11.10
C GLY A 12 -4.88 29.56 10.87
N ARG A 13 -3.97 29.62 11.86
CA ARG A 13 -2.65 30.23 11.70
C ARG A 13 -1.74 29.44 10.76
N VAL A 14 -1.81 28.11 10.81
CA VAL A 14 -1.05 27.22 9.92
C VAL A 14 -1.50 27.37 8.46
N TYR A 15 -2.81 27.45 8.22
CA TYR A 15 -3.37 27.77 6.90
C TYR A 15 -2.92 29.14 6.40
N LEU A 16 -2.98 30.16 7.26
CA LEU A 16 -2.55 31.52 6.94
C LEU A 16 -1.07 31.59 6.54
N ILE A 17 -0.18 30.90 7.27
CA ILE A 17 1.25 30.82 6.97
C ILE A 17 1.48 30.16 5.60
N GLY A 18 0.76 29.07 5.29
CA GLY A 18 0.84 28.40 3.99
C GLY A 18 0.44 29.31 2.82
N VAL A 19 -0.60 30.13 2.99
CA VAL A 19 -1.03 31.12 1.99
C VAL A 19 0.01 32.25 1.82
N PHE A 20 0.60 32.75 2.90
CA PHE A 20 1.66 33.77 2.83
C PHE A 20 2.93 33.25 2.15
N THR A 21 3.30 31.99 2.36
CA THR A 21 4.45 31.38 1.66
C THR A 21 4.20 31.15 0.17
N ALA A 22 2.94 31.17 -0.27
CA ALA A 22 2.57 31.05 -1.68
C ALA A 22 2.66 32.39 -2.43
N VAL A 23 2.83 33.53 -1.74
CA VAL A 23 2.91 34.87 -2.35
C VAL A 23 3.97 34.97 -3.45
N PRO A 24 5.21 34.47 -3.29
CA PRO A 24 6.20 34.49 -4.37
C PRO A 24 5.79 33.68 -5.60
N MET A 25 5.08 32.56 -5.40
CA MET A 25 4.59 31.70 -6.47
C MET A 25 3.42 32.37 -7.23
N ILE A 26 2.51 33.02 -6.50
CA ILE A 26 1.42 33.82 -7.09
C ILE A 26 2.00 34.96 -7.93
N MET A 27 3.05 35.63 -7.43
CA MET A 27 3.77 36.66 -8.20
C MET A 27 4.39 36.08 -9.49
N GLY A 28 4.97 34.89 -9.43
CA GLY A 28 5.48 34.18 -10.62
C GLY A 28 4.38 33.90 -11.65
N PHE A 29 3.22 33.38 -11.21
CA PHE A 29 2.09 33.13 -12.12
C PHE A 29 1.48 34.41 -12.70
N ILE A 30 1.41 35.49 -11.93
CA ILE A 30 0.95 36.79 -12.43
C ILE A 30 1.87 37.27 -13.56
N LEU A 31 3.18 37.11 -13.42
CA LEU A 31 4.18 37.50 -14.41
C LEU A 31 4.14 36.62 -15.68
N GLU A 32 3.94 35.30 -15.54
CA GLU A 32 3.99 34.36 -16.65
C GLU A 32 2.68 34.21 -17.43
N LEU A 33 1.53 34.25 -16.74
CA LEU A 33 0.22 33.86 -17.31
C LEU A 33 -0.79 35.02 -17.32
N GLY A 34 -0.46 36.15 -16.69
CA GLY A 34 -1.35 37.29 -16.49
C GLY A 34 -2.31 37.10 -15.31
N LEU A 35 -2.85 38.22 -14.81
CA LEU A 35 -3.62 38.29 -13.56
C LEU A 35 -4.81 37.33 -13.51
N MET A 36 -5.64 37.30 -14.56
CA MET A 36 -6.88 36.51 -14.56
C MET A 36 -6.62 35.00 -14.53
N LYS A 37 -5.61 34.52 -15.27
CA LYS A 37 -5.24 33.10 -15.26
C LYS A 37 -4.55 32.71 -13.95
N ALA A 38 -3.73 33.59 -13.38
CA ALA A 38 -3.09 33.35 -12.09
C ALA A 38 -4.10 33.19 -10.94
N ILE A 39 -5.17 33.99 -10.92
CA ILE A 39 -6.23 33.89 -9.91
C ILE A 39 -6.96 32.55 -10.02
N PHE A 40 -7.36 32.14 -11.23
CA PHE A 40 -8.03 30.84 -11.44
C PHE A 40 -7.13 29.66 -11.09
N SER A 41 -5.84 29.70 -11.47
CA SER A 41 -4.85 28.70 -11.07
C SER A 41 -4.66 28.64 -9.56
N PHE A 42 -4.63 29.79 -8.88
CA PHE A 42 -4.51 29.84 -7.43
C PHE A 42 -5.75 29.22 -6.74
N ILE A 43 -6.96 29.57 -7.16
CA ILE A 43 -8.20 29.01 -6.61
C ILE A 43 -8.25 27.50 -6.80
N THR A 44 -7.90 27.00 -7.99
CA THR A 44 -7.87 25.56 -8.26
C THR A 44 -6.82 24.83 -7.42
N MET A 45 -5.64 25.42 -7.19
CA MET A 45 -4.63 24.86 -6.28
C MET A 45 -5.10 24.81 -4.82
N GLN A 46 -5.88 25.80 -4.37
CA GLN A 46 -6.47 25.80 -3.02
C GLN A 46 -7.52 24.69 -2.87
N LEU A 47 -8.38 24.51 -3.88
CA LEU A 47 -9.36 23.43 -3.92
C LEU A 47 -8.72 22.03 -3.99
N GLN A 48 -7.50 21.94 -4.53
CA GLN A 48 -6.68 20.72 -4.54
C GLN A 48 -5.92 20.48 -3.21
N PHE A 49 -6.20 21.23 -2.15
CA PHE A 49 -5.55 21.13 -0.84
C PHE A 49 -4.03 21.34 -0.84
N CYS A 50 -3.49 22.04 -1.85
CA CYS A 50 -2.04 22.25 -2.00
C CYS A 50 -1.43 22.92 -0.75
N SER A 51 -2.11 23.89 -0.13
CA SER A 51 -1.62 24.56 1.08
C SER A 51 -1.57 23.64 2.30
N VAL A 52 -2.47 22.66 2.40
CA VAL A 52 -2.45 21.65 3.48
C VAL A 52 -1.28 20.69 3.26
N PHE A 53 -1.11 20.20 2.03
CA PHE A 53 0.00 19.32 1.65
C PHE A 53 1.36 20.01 1.85
N PHE A 54 1.50 21.25 1.42
CA PHE A 54 2.73 22.02 1.57
C PHE A 54 3.10 22.21 3.04
N THR A 55 2.13 22.57 3.88
CA THR A 55 2.39 22.78 5.30
C THR A 55 2.74 21.48 6.02
N PHE A 56 2.08 20.37 5.65
CA PHE A 56 2.44 19.04 6.13
C PHE A 56 3.85 18.61 5.69
N SER A 57 4.21 18.85 4.43
CA SER A 57 5.54 18.57 3.88
C SER A 57 6.64 19.40 4.57
N LEU A 58 6.39 20.70 4.78
CA LEU A 58 7.31 21.57 5.51
C LEU A 58 7.44 21.13 6.97
N GLY A 59 6.32 20.81 7.63
CA GLY A 59 6.30 20.33 9.01
C GLY A 59 7.06 19.02 9.20
N THR A 60 6.90 18.06 8.28
CA THR A 60 7.65 16.79 8.31
C THR A 60 9.15 17.01 8.08
N ARG A 61 9.54 17.83 7.10
CA ARG A 61 10.95 18.18 6.87
C ARG A 61 11.57 18.87 8.08
N THR A 62 10.92 19.90 8.64
CA THR A 62 11.41 20.62 9.82
C THR A 62 11.45 19.72 11.05
N HIS A 63 10.46 18.84 11.24
CA HIS A 63 10.44 17.89 12.35
C HIS A 63 11.60 16.91 12.26
N TYR A 64 11.85 16.30 11.10
CA TYR A 64 12.96 15.37 10.93
C TYR A 64 14.31 16.07 10.92
N PHE A 65 14.43 17.25 10.33
CA PHE A 65 15.64 18.07 10.40
C PHE A 65 15.98 18.46 11.84
N GLY A 66 15.00 18.95 12.60
CA GLY A 66 15.14 19.27 14.02
C GLY A 66 15.43 18.03 14.87
N ARG A 67 14.77 16.90 14.58
CA ARG A 67 15.10 15.61 15.20
C ARG A 67 16.53 15.21 14.87
N THR A 68 17.03 15.35 13.65
CA THR A 68 18.43 15.01 13.30
C THR A 68 19.43 15.87 14.06
N ILE A 69 19.18 17.19 14.18
CA ILE A 69 20.00 18.09 15.00
C ILE A 69 19.97 17.67 16.48
N LEU A 70 18.80 17.34 17.03
CA LEU A 70 18.63 17.02 18.45
C LEU A 70 18.96 15.56 18.82
N HIS A 71 18.76 14.61 17.91
CA HIS A 71 18.99 13.16 18.09
C HIS A 71 20.44 12.76 17.89
N GLY A 72 21.23 13.51 17.12
CA GLY A 72 22.68 13.35 17.08
C GLY A 72 23.38 13.79 18.37
N GLY A 73 22.64 14.28 19.38
CA GLY A 73 23.21 14.83 20.60
C GLY A 73 24.04 16.10 20.38
N ALA A 74 23.88 16.76 19.22
CA ALA A 74 24.58 17.99 18.89
C ALA A 74 24.02 19.13 19.74
N LYS A 75 24.55 19.26 20.96
CA LYS A 75 24.27 20.34 21.88
C LYS A 75 25.46 21.28 21.84
N TYR A 76 25.24 22.53 21.42
CA TYR A 76 26.26 23.56 21.58
C TYR A 76 26.51 23.78 23.07
N ARG A 77 27.69 23.40 23.56
CA ARG A 77 28.21 23.83 24.85
C ARG A 77 29.31 24.86 24.59
N ALA A 78 29.03 26.12 24.90
CA ALA A 78 30.00 27.22 24.77
C ALA A 78 31.19 26.96 25.70
N THR A 79 32.23 26.29 25.20
CA THR A 79 33.46 26.00 25.97
C THR A 79 34.73 26.18 25.14
N GLY A 80 34.64 26.85 23.99
CA GLY A 80 35.79 27.22 23.17
C GLY A 80 36.55 26.05 22.51
N ARG A 81 36.06 24.80 22.56
CA ARG A 81 36.73 23.62 21.99
C ARG A 81 35.76 22.69 21.26
N GLY A 82 35.49 22.99 19.98
CA GLY A 82 34.96 22.06 18.97
C GLY A 82 33.63 21.34 19.25
N PHE A 83 33.11 20.63 18.24
CA PHE A 83 31.92 19.79 18.37
C PHE A 83 32.27 18.45 19.00
N VAL A 84 31.64 18.10 20.13
CA VAL A 84 31.79 16.78 20.76
C VAL A 84 30.80 15.81 20.12
N VAL A 85 31.27 14.98 19.21
CA VAL A 85 30.48 13.90 18.60
C VAL A 85 30.46 12.71 19.58
N ARG A 86 29.28 12.34 20.07
CA ARG A 86 29.09 11.13 20.89
C ARG A 86 28.52 9.99 20.06
N HIS A 87 29.12 8.82 20.18
CA HIS A 87 28.56 7.59 19.62
C HIS A 87 27.31 7.17 20.41
N ILE A 88 26.19 6.99 19.69
CA ILE A 88 24.93 6.48 20.24
C ILE A 88 24.90 4.97 20.03
N LYS A 89 24.47 4.20 21.03
CA LYS A 89 24.34 2.74 20.90
C LYS A 89 23.30 2.40 19.83
N PHE A 90 23.57 1.37 19.03
CA PHE A 90 22.66 0.93 17.96
C PHE A 90 21.24 0.62 18.47
N ALA A 91 21.11 0.01 19.65
CA ALA A 91 19.82 -0.32 20.25
C ALA A 91 18.92 0.92 20.45
N ASP A 92 19.50 2.05 20.90
CA ASP A 92 18.75 3.28 21.11
C ASP A 92 18.34 3.90 19.77
N ASN A 93 19.26 3.91 18.81
CA ASN A 93 18.98 4.41 17.46
C ASN A 93 17.90 3.58 16.74
N TYR A 94 17.99 2.24 16.82
CA TYR A 94 17.04 1.33 16.18
C TYR A 94 15.64 1.45 16.75
N ARG A 95 15.47 1.59 18.09
CA ARG A 95 14.14 1.78 18.70
C ARG A 95 13.45 3.05 18.19
N LEU A 96 14.21 4.12 18.02
CA LEU A 96 13.73 5.39 17.50
C LEU A 96 13.43 5.32 16.00
N TYR A 97 14.34 4.73 15.21
CA TYR A 97 14.20 4.55 13.78
C TYR A 97 13.03 3.64 13.41
N SER A 98 12.93 2.49 14.07
CA SER A 98 11.91 1.48 13.78
C SER A 98 10.49 2.03 13.92
N ARG A 99 10.21 2.70 15.06
CA ARG A 99 8.89 3.30 15.35
C ARG A 99 8.54 4.48 14.44
N SER A 100 9.54 5.25 14.01
CA SER A 100 9.30 6.48 13.24
C SER A 100 9.26 6.25 11.73
N HIS A 101 10.16 5.43 11.19
CA HIS A 101 10.38 5.27 9.76
C HIS A 101 10.09 3.85 9.29
N PHE A 102 10.74 2.84 9.87
CA PHE A 102 10.72 1.48 9.32
C PHE A 102 9.30 0.91 9.24
N VAL A 103 8.57 0.88 10.35
CA VAL A 103 7.21 0.32 10.41
C VAL A 103 6.25 1.11 9.51
N LYS A 104 6.36 2.45 9.50
CA LYS A 104 5.48 3.28 8.67
C LYS A 104 5.76 3.09 7.18
N ALA A 105 7.04 3.02 6.81
CA ALA A 105 7.46 2.81 5.42
C ALA A 105 7.04 1.43 4.91
N SER A 106 7.14 0.37 5.74
CA SER A 106 6.68 -0.96 5.35
C SER A 106 5.18 -0.99 5.07
N TRP A 107 4.36 -0.31 5.89
CA TRP A 107 2.91 -0.19 5.62
C TRP A 107 2.62 0.55 4.32
N ILE A 108 3.30 1.67 4.06
CA ILE A 108 3.14 2.42 2.82
C ILE A 108 3.54 1.58 1.60
N MET A 109 4.60 0.79 1.72
CA MET A 109 5.04 -0.13 0.66
C MET A 109 4.00 -1.19 0.34
N VAL A 110 3.42 -1.84 1.36
CA VAL A 110 2.36 -2.85 1.18
C VAL A 110 1.13 -2.24 0.51
N ILE A 111 0.67 -1.07 0.99
CA ILE A 111 -0.46 -0.35 0.39
C ILE A 111 -0.14 0.02 -1.06
N SER A 112 1.07 0.51 -1.32
CA SER A 112 1.50 0.87 -2.67
C SER A 112 1.47 -0.32 -3.63
N TRP A 113 1.90 -1.51 -3.19
CA TRP A 113 1.86 -2.70 -4.06
C TRP A 113 0.45 -3.19 -4.31
N LEU A 114 -0.42 -3.13 -3.30
CA LEU A 114 -1.81 -3.56 -3.43
C LEU A 114 -2.61 -2.65 -4.37
N PHE A 115 -2.39 -1.33 -4.32
CA PHE A 115 -3.15 -0.36 -5.12
C PHE A 115 -2.45 0.12 -6.40
N ALA A 116 -1.17 -0.21 -6.62
CA ALA A 116 -0.44 0.21 -7.81
C ALA A 116 -1.17 -0.13 -9.12
N PRO A 117 -1.69 -1.37 -9.33
CA PRO A 117 -2.38 -1.70 -10.58
C PRO A 117 -3.58 -0.78 -10.86
N TYR A 118 -4.30 -0.38 -9.82
CA TYR A 118 -5.49 0.48 -9.94
C TYR A 118 -5.12 1.94 -10.11
N ILE A 119 -4.14 2.45 -9.34
CA ILE A 119 -3.66 3.84 -9.42
C ILE A 119 -3.03 4.12 -10.78
N PHE A 120 -2.30 3.17 -11.35
CA PHE A 120 -1.64 3.32 -12.65
C PHE A 120 -2.49 2.89 -13.85
N ASN A 121 -3.72 2.42 -13.62
CA ASN A 121 -4.70 2.17 -14.67
C ASN A 121 -5.60 3.41 -14.86
N PRO A 122 -5.56 4.14 -15.99
CA PRO A 122 -6.35 5.36 -16.22
C PRO A 122 -7.86 5.24 -15.99
N SER A 123 -8.42 4.03 -16.15
CA SER A 123 -9.83 3.75 -15.90
C SER A 123 -10.09 3.02 -14.58
N GLY A 124 -9.07 2.86 -13.74
CA GLY A 124 -9.12 2.07 -12.51
C GLY A 124 -10.06 2.62 -11.43
N PHE A 125 -10.41 3.92 -11.50
CA PHE A 125 -11.40 4.55 -10.61
C PHE A 125 -12.63 5.11 -11.35
N GLU A 126 -12.92 4.59 -12.55
CA GLU A 126 -14.13 4.97 -13.28
C GLU A 126 -15.34 4.17 -12.77
N TRP A 127 -16.36 4.84 -12.24
CA TRP A 127 -17.50 4.19 -11.57
C TRP A 127 -18.18 3.10 -12.40
N GLN A 128 -18.57 3.41 -13.65
CA GLN A 128 -19.30 2.45 -14.50
C GLN A 128 -18.49 1.18 -14.72
N LYS A 129 -17.21 1.32 -15.09
CA LYS A 129 -16.29 0.19 -15.27
C LYS A 129 -16.02 -0.56 -13.97
N THR A 130 -15.89 0.14 -12.85
CA THR A 130 -15.70 -0.51 -11.54
C THR A 130 -16.89 -1.41 -11.19
N VAL A 131 -18.12 -0.97 -11.53
CA VAL A 131 -19.34 -1.77 -11.32
C VAL A 131 -19.38 -2.96 -12.28
N GLU A 132 -19.05 -2.76 -13.56
CA GLU A 132 -18.93 -3.84 -14.57
C GLU A 132 -17.89 -4.88 -14.14
N ASP A 133 -16.68 -4.44 -13.76
CA ASP A 133 -15.60 -5.30 -13.26
C ASP A 133 -16.01 -6.11 -12.02
N PHE A 134 -16.79 -5.50 -11.12
CA PHE A 134 -17.31 -6.19 -9.94
C PHE A 134 -18.33 -7.26 -10.33
N ASP A 135 -19.27 -6.95 -11.23
CA ASP A 135 -20.26 -7.92 -11.71
C ASP A 135 -19.57 -9.09 -12.41
N ASP A 136 -18.66 -8.81 -13.35
CA ASP A 136 -17.86 -9.81 -14.06
C ASP A 136 -17.04 -10.69 -13.11
N TRP A 137 -16.37 -10.10 -12.11
CA TRP A 137 -15.63 -10.85 -11.09
C TRP A 137 -16.55 -11.74 -10.26
N THR A 138 -17.71 -11.24 -9.82
CA THR A 138 -18.68 -12.05 -9.06
C THR A 138 -19.23 -13.20 -9.91
N ASN A 139 -19.56 -12.95 -11.18
CA ASN A 139 -20.00 -13.95 -12.12
C ASN A 139 -18.94 -15.04 -12.31
N TRP A 140 -17.68 -14.66 -12.55
CA TRP A 140 -16.55 -15.59 -12.67
C TRP A 140 -16.33 -16.45 -11.42
N LEU A 141 -16.47 -15.85 -10.23
CA LEU A 141 -16.27 -16.51 -8.94
C LEU A 141 -17.34 -17.57 -8.65
N PHE A 142 -18.60 -17.29 -9.00
CA PHE A 142 -19.74 -18.17 -8.72
C PHE A 142 -20.14 -19.05 -9.90
N TYR A 143 -19.56 -18.86 -11.08
CA TYR A 143 -19.80 -19.72 -12.24
C TYR A 143 -19.29 -21.13 -11.97
N LYS A 144 -20.22 -22.07 -11.79
CA LYS A 144 -19.92 -23.49 -11.71
C LYS A 144 -19.49 -23.96 -13.09
N GLY A 145 -18.19 -24.20 -13.24
CA GLY A 145 -17.59 -24.62 -14.51
C GLY A 145 -18.14 -25.95 -15.03
N GLY A 146 -17.65 -26.33 -16.21
CA GLY A 146 -17.95 -27.61 -16.87
C GLY A 146 -16.70 -28.19 -17.52
N VAL A 147 -16.78 -29.43 -18.02
CA VAL A 147 -15.66 -30.09 -18.69
C VAL A 147 -15.23 -29.26 -19.91
N GLY A 148 -13.99 -28.73 -19.88
CA GLY A 148 -13.41 -27.92 -20.96
C GLY A 148 -13.55 -26.40 -20.81
N VAL A 149 -14.10 -25.90 -19.70
CA VAL A 149 -14.12 -24.45 -19.41
C VAL A 149 -12.72 -23.99 -18.98
N LYS A 150 -12.18 -22.96 -19.64
CA LYS A 150 -10.88 -22.36 -19.31
C LYS A 150 -10.93 -21.56 -18.01
N GLY A 151 -9.79 -21.43 -17.31
CA GLY A 151 -9.67 -20.63 -16.09
C GLY A 151 -10.13 -19.17 -16.19
N GLU A 152 -10.04 -18.55 -17.37
CA GLU A 152 -10.52 -17.18 -17.62
C GLU A 152 -12.04 -17.02 -17.37
N ASN A 153 -12.82 -18.09 -17.54
CA ASN A 153 -14.28 -18.04 -17.48
C ASN A 153 -14.86 -18.61 -16.18
N SER A 154 -14.06 -19.31 -15.37
CA SER A 154 -14.51 -19.90 -14.11
C SER A 154 -13.39 -19.98 -13.09
N TRP A 155 -13.68 -19.51 -11.88
CA TRP A 155 -12.79 -19.65 -10.73
C TRP A 155 -12.44 -21.10 -10.44
N GLU A 156 -13.36 -22.05 -10.65
CA GLU A 156 -13.12 -23.46 -10.37
C GLU A 156 -12.06 -24.06 -11.32
N SER A 157 -12.15 -23.72 -12.61
CA SER A 157 -11.16 -24.13 -13.62
C SER A 157 -9.81 -23.48 -13.35
N TRP A 158 -9.79 -22.18 -13.04
CA TRP A 158 -8.57 -21.44 -12.71
C TRP A 158 -7.89 -22.00 -11.46
N TRP A 159 -8.67 -22.30 -10.42
CA TRP A 159 -8.17 -22.90 -9.19
C TRP A 159 -7.48 -24.23 -9.49
N GLU A 160 -8.12 -25.15 -10.23
CA GLU A 160 -7.47 -26.43 -10.56
C GLU A 160 -6.20 -26.24 -11.42
N GLU A 161 -6.17 -25.32 -12.39
CA GLU A 161 -4.96 -24.98 -13.16
C GLU A 161 -3.80 -24.51 -12.26
N GLU A 162 -4.08 -23.58 -11.34
CA GLU A 162 -3.10 -23.02 -10.41
C GLU A 162 -2.56 -24.09 -9.43
N GLN A 163 -3.43 -24.99 -8.97
CA GLN A 163 -3.05 -26.14 -8.13
C GLN A 163 -2.01 -27.03 -8.81
N TYR A 164 -2.21 -27.34 -10.09
CA TYR A 164 -1.25 -28.15 -10.85
C TYR A 164 0.10 -27.47 -10.93
N GLY A 165 0.13 -26.14 -11.15
CA GLY A 165 1.36 -25.35 -11.14
C GLY A 165 2.10 -25.41 -9.79
N ILE A 166 1.39 -25.20 -8.69
CA ILE A 166 1.94 -25.22 -7.32
C ILE A 166 2.49 -26.61 -7.00
N VAL A 167 1.71 -27.66 -7.24
CA VAL A 167 2.11 -29.05 -6.97
C VAL A 167 3.32 -29.44 -7.83
N TYR A 168 3.36 -29.04 -9.10
CA TYR A 168 4.49 -29.32 -9.98
C TYR A 168 5.78 -28.63 -9.53
N LYS A 169 5.72 -27.34 -9.18
CA LYS A 169 6.86 -26.58 -8.63
C LYS A 169 7.37 -27.18 -7.31
N LEU A 170 6.45 -27.58 -6.42
CA LEU A 170 6.79 -28.24 -5.17
C LEU A 170 7.37 -29.65 -5.40
N LYS A 171 6.86 -30.41 -6.36
CA LYS A 171 7.35 -31.77 -6.69
C LYS A 171 8.75 -31.75 -7.28
N ILE A 172 9.10 -30.74 -8.07
CA ILE A 172 10.47 -30.49 -8.56
C ILE A 172 11.45 -30.18 -7.41
N THR A 173 10.95 -29.58 -6.32
CA THR A 173 11.74 -29.24 -5.13
C THR A 173 11.81 -30.40 -4.11
N ALA A 174 11.06 -31.49 -4.32
CA ALA A 174 10.75 -32.45 -3.27
C ALA A 174 11.34 -33.85 -3.48
N HIS A 175 12.52 -34.06 -2.89
CA HIS A 175 12.82 -35.34 -2.23
C HIS A 175 12.25 -35.38 -0.79
N ASN A 176 11.82 -34.24 -0.20
CA ASN A 176 11.49 -34.08 1.23
C ASN A 176 10.10 -33.44 1.54
N THR A 177 9.04 -33.80 0.82
CA THR A 177 7.69 -33.23 0.98
C THR A 177 7.00 -33.50 2.33
N SER A 178 7.49 -34.46 3.14
CA SER A 178 6.94 -34.76 4.47
C SER A 178 7.39 -33.76 5.54
N LEU A 179 8.60 -33.20 5.42
CA LEU A 179 9.21 -32.36 6.45
C LEU A 179 8.60 -30.96 6.51
N ALA A 180 8.25 -30.39 5.35
CA ALA A 180 7.63 -29.07 5.26
C ALA A 180 6.21 -29.05 5.86
N GLY A 181 5.42 -30.11 5.66
CA GLY A 181 4.08 -30.23 6.24
C GLY A 181 4.10 -30.32 7.77
N LEU A 182 5.07 -31.05 8.34
CA LEU A 182 5.25 -31.17 9.79
C LEU A 182 5.66 -29.83 10.43
N LEU A 183 6.59 -29.09 9.81
CA LEU A 183 7.02 -27.78 10.29
C LEU A 183 5.87 -26.77 10.29
N ALA A 184 5.02 -26.78 9.26
CA ALA A 184 3.90 -25.87 9.18
C ALA A 184 2.79 -26.17 10.21
N ILE A 185 2.54 -27.45 10.53
CA ILE A 185 1.65 -27.82 11.64
C ILE A 185 2.19 -27.33 12.97
N GLY A 186 3.51 -27.45 13.19
CA GLY A 186 4.18 -26.91 14.38
C GLY A 186 3.97 -25.39 14.52
N ILE A 187 4.06 -24.65 13.41
CA ILE A 187 3.83 -23.20 13.38
C ILE A 187 2.36 -22.86 13.68
N ILE A 188 1.40 -23.59 13.07
CA ILE A 188 -0.04 -23.35 13.30
C ILE A 188 -0.42 -23.67 14.75
N ALA A 189 0.07 -24.78 15.31
CA ALA A 189 -0.16 -25.15 16.69
C ALA A 189 0.45 -24.14 17.66
N ALA A 190 1.65 -23.62 17.36
CA ALA A 190 2.29 -22.57 18.15
C ALA A 190 1.50 -21.25 18.12
N ILE A 191 0.98 -20.86 16.95
CA ILE A 191 0.12 -19.67 16.80
C ILE A 191 -1.20 -19.85 17.56
N ALA A 192 -1.87 -20.99 17.44
CA ALA A 192 -3.11 -21.28 18.15
C ALA A 192 -2.92 -21.30 19.69
N CYS A 193 -1.80 -21.84 20.15
CA CYS A 193 -1.41 -21.84 21.56
C CYS A 193 -1.16 -20.39 22.05
N LEU A 194 -0.42 -19.59 21.28
CA LEU A 194 -0.18 -18.17 21.57
C LEU A 194 -1.49 -17.39 21.71
N ILE A 195 -2.42 -17.58 20.78
CA ILE A 195 -3.76 -16.96 20.80
C ILE A 195 -4.53 -17.33 22.08
N GLY A 196 -4.44 -18.58 22.55
CA GLY A 196 -5.13 -19.04 23.75
C GLY A 196 -4.56 -18.50 25.08
N PHE A 197 -3.31 -18.03 25.10
CA PHE A 197 -2.62 -17.59 26.31
C PHE A 197 -2.49 -16.06 26.44
N THR A 198 -3.01 -15.27 25.50
CA THR A 198 -2.91 -13.80 25.53
C THR A 198 -4.26 -13.10 25.58
N ASP A 199 -4.37 -12.08 26.43
CA ASP A 199 -5.53 -11.18 26.46
C ASP A 199 -5.53 -10.25 25.24
N PHE A 200 -6.57 -10.34 24.41
CA PHE A 200 -6.67 -9.57 23.17
C PHE A 200 -7.09 -8.12 23.38
N THR A 201 -6.37 -7.17 22.77
CA THR A 201 -6.86 -5.80 22.59
C THR A 201 -7.50 -5.60 21.22
N ILE A 202 -8.32 -4.55 21.06
CA ILE A 202 -8.96 -4.21 19.78
C ILE A 202 -7.93 -3.93 18.67
N ALA A 203 -6.75 -3.41 19.02
CA ALA A 203 -5.65 -3.22 18.08
C ALA A 203 -5.07 -4.56 17.58
N ASP A 204 -5.04 -5.59 18.43
CA ASP A 204 -4.60 -6.94 18.07
C ASP A 204 -5.61 -7.63 17.15
N LEU A 205 -6.91 -7.31 17.29
CA LEU A 205 -7.95 -7.78 16.37
C LEU A 205 -7.71 -7.28 14.93
N PHE A 206 -7.38 -5.99 14.76
CA PHE A 206 -7.05 -5.43 13.44
C PHE A 206 -5.73 -5.97 12.88
N ALA A 207 -4.71 -6.20 13.72
CA ALA A 207 -3.46 -6.84 13.31
C ALA A 207 -3.67 -8.30 12.90
N SER A 208 -4.56 -9.03 13.60
CA SER A 208 -4.91 -10.42 13.28
C SER A 208 -5.72 -10.57 12.01
N ALA A 209 -6.50 -9.56 11.60
CA ALA A 209 -7.24 -9.58 10.34
C ALA A 209 -6.29 -9.58 9.12
N LEU A 210 -5.17 -8.85 9.22
CA LEU A 210 -4.09 -8.89 8.22
C LEU A 210 -3.27 -10.18 8.31
N ALA A 211 -3.05 -10.70 9.52
CA ALA A 211 -2.46 -12.02 9.70
C ALA A 211 -3.34 -13.12 9.08
N PHE A 212 -4.67 -12.97 9.12
CA PHE A 212 -5.63 -13.91 8.52
C PHE A 212 -5.48 -14.05 7.00
N LEU A 213 -5.10 -12.98 6.29
CA LEU A 213 -4.79 -13.05 4.85
C LEU A 213 -3.56 -13.96 4.64
N ALA A 214 -2.49 -13.75 5.39
CA ALA A 214 -1.30 -14.60 5.28
C ALA A 214 -1.52 -16.04 5.79
N THR A 215 -2.26 -16.23 6.89
CA THR A 215 -2.52 -17.56 7.48
C THR A 215 -3.58 -18.34 6.72
N GLY A 216 -4.60 -17.68 6.18
CA GLY A 216 -5.63 -18.31 5.35
C GLY A 216 -5.01 -18.93 4.10
N TRP A 217 -4.18 -18.16 3.39
CA TRP A 217 -3.40 -18.69 2.28
C TRP A 217 -2.45 -19.82 2.69
N CYS A 218 -1.77 -19.70 3.83
CA CYS A 218 -0.89 -20.75 4.35
C CYS A 218 -1.64 -22.07 4.62
N ILE A 219 -2.81 -22.00 5.25
CA ILE A 219 -3.67 -23.16 5.52
C ILE A 219 -4.12 -23.81 4.20
N LEU A 220 -4.50 -23.01 3.21
CA LEU A 220 -4.83 -23.52 1.88
C LEU A 220 -3.62 -24.21 1.24
N CYS A 221 -2.43 -23.59 1.21
CA CYS A 221 -1.20 -24.22 0.70
C CYS A 221 -0.90 -25.57 1.35
N LEU A 222 -1.18 -25.73 2.65
CA LEU A 222 -1.01 -27.01 3.33
C LEU A 222 -2.04 -28.04 2.91
N ALA A 223 -3.32 -27.65 2.81
CA ALA A 223 -4.37 -28.54 2.31
C ALA A 223 -4.07 -29.03 0.88
N ILE A 224 -3.50 -28.15 0.04
CA ILE A 224 -3.06 -28.43 -1.33
C ILE A 224 -1.89 -29.41 -1.35
N THR A 225 -0.90 -29.20 -0.49
CA THR A 225 0.27 -30.08 -0.36
C THR A 225 -0.16 -31.51 0.02
N TRP A 226 -1.23 -31.63 0.81
CA TRP A 226 -1.82 -32.90 1.24
C TRP A 226 -3.06 -33.31 0.45
N LYS A 227 -3.23 -32.81 -0.79
CA LYS A 227 -4.38 -33.11 -1.68
C LYS A 227 -4.76 -34.59 -1.69
N ARG A 228 -3.77 -35.51 -1.69
CA ARG A 228 -4.03 -36.96 -1.65
C ARG A 228 -4.73 -37.41 -0.36
N VAL A 229 -4.26 -36.95 0.79
CA VAL A 229 -4.83 -37.29 2.12
C VAL A 229 -6.20 -36.64 2.29
N VAL A 230 -6.34 -35.37 1.92
CA VAL A 230 -7.61 -34.63 2.02
C VAL A 230 -8.68 -35.25 1.12
N LYS A 231 -8.31 -35.69 -0.10
CA LYS A 231 -9.21 -36.43 -0.99
C LYS A 231 -9.62 -37.79 -0.43
N THR A 232 -8.70 -38.54 0.20
CA THR A 232 -9.07 -39.81 0.84
C THR A 232 -10.02 -39.63 2.03
N LEU A 233 -9.98 -38.47 2.70
CA LEU A 233 -10.90 -38.12 3.78
C LEU A 233 -12.25 -37.56 3.27
N GLY A 234 -12.41 -37.36 1.96
CA GLY A 234 -13.62 -36.78 1.36
C GLY A 234 -13.82 -35.28 1.62
N LEU A 235 -12.82 -34.59 2.17
CA LEU A 235 -12.92 -33.16 2.54
C LEU A 235 -12.51 -32.19 1.42
N TRP A 236 -12.19 -32.71 0.22
CA TRP A 236 -11.67 -31.88 -0.87
C TRP A 236 -12.68 -30.83 -1.36
N ASP A 237 -13.95 -31.19 -1.43
CA ASP A 237 -15.01 -30.25 -1.81
C ASP A 237 -15.14 -29.12 -0.77
N SER A 238 -14.99 -29.44 0.53
CA SER A 238 -14.98 -28.42 1.59
C SER A 238 -13.79 -27.49 1.48
N VAL A 239 -12.59 -28.01 1.22
CA VAL A 239 -11.39 -27.18 1.01
C VAL A 239 -11.57 -26.26 -0.19
N ARG A 240 -12.15 -26.75 -1.28
CA ARG A 240 -12.44 -25.94 -2.47
C ARG A 240 -13.42 -24.80 -2.17
N GLU A 241 -14.50 -25.07 -1.43
CA GLU A 241 -15.43 -24.01 -1.03
C GLU A 241 -14.78 -22.98 -0.08
N ILE A 242 -13.95 -23.43 0.87
CA ILE A 242 -13.19 -22.54 1.76
C ILE A 242 -12.21 -21.66 0.95
N SER A 243 -11.52 -22.24 -0.03
CA SER A 243 -10.67 -21.46 -0.96
C SER A 243 -11.48 -20.42 -1.72
N ARG A 244 -12.66 -20.78 -2.24
CA ARG A 244 -13.53 -19.84 -2.96
C ARG A 244 -13.96 -18.70 -2.06
N MET A 245 -14.37 -18.99 -0.83
CA MET A 245 -14.74 -17.97 0.15
C MET A 245 -13.55 -17.09 0.54
N TYR A 246 -12.36 -17.66 0.64
CA TYR A 246 -11.14 -16.93 0.91
C TYR A 246 -10.82 -15.94 -0.24
N ASP A 247 -10.85 -16.40 -1.49
CA ASP A 247 -10.63 -15.54 -2.66
C ASP A 247 -11.74 -14.50 -2.83
N ALA A 248 -12.99 -14.84 -2.48
CA ALA A 248 -14.10 -13.89 -2.40
C ALA A 248 -13.80 -12.78 -1.39
N GLY A 249 -13.34 -13.14 -0.19
CA GLY A 249 -12.96 -12.20 0.86
C GLY A 249 -11.80 -11.31 0.46
N MET A 250 -10.74 -11.89 -0.14
CA MET A 250 -9.59 -11.16 -0.65
C MET A 250 -9.98 -10.17 -1.74
N GLY A 251 -10.77 -10.62 -2.72
CA GLY A 251 -11.30 -9.77 -3.78
C GLY A 251 -12.12 -8.62 -3.22
N ALA A 252 -13.02 -8.88 -2.26
CA ALA A 252 -13.82 -7.86 -1.61
C ALA A 252 -12.98 -6.84 -0.83
N VAL A 253 -11.92 -7.27 -0.12
CA VAL A 253 -10.99 -6.38 0.60
C VAL A 253 -10.27 -5.43 -0.37
N ILE A 254 -9.93 -5.90 -1.58
CA ILE A 254 -9.30 -5.09 -2.62
C ILE A 254 -10.33 -4.17 -3.29
N PHE A 255 -11.49 -4.69 -3.68
CA PHE A 255 -12.55 -3.96 -4.39
C PHE A 255 -13.23 -2.90 -3.53
N ALA A 256 -13.48 -3.13 -2.24
CA ALA A 256 -14.20 -2.21 -1.36
C ALA A 256 -13.64 -0.76 -1.37
N PRO A 257 -12.33 -0.54 -1.15
CA PRO A 257 -11.76 0.79 -1.24
C PRO A 257 -11.79 1.36 -2.67
N ILE A 258 -11.68 0.52 -3.71
CA ILE A 258 -11.77 0.97 -5.10
C ILE A 258 -13.18 1.50 -5.39
N VAL A 259 -14.21 0.71 -5.09
CA VAL A 259 -15.62 1.11 -5.23
C VAL A 259 -15.90 2.40 -4.46
N PHE A 260 -15.42 2.50 -3.22
CA PHE A 260 -15.56 3.71 -2.41
C PHE A 260 -14.92 4.94 -3.05
N PHE A 261 -13.71 4.80 -3.61
CA PHE A 261 -13.02 5.90 -4.28
C PHE A 261 -13.60 6.23 -5.66
N SER A 262 -13.99 5.24 -6.44
CA SER A 262 -14.62 5.39 -7.76
C SER A 262 -15.96 6.11 -7.69
N TRP A 263 -16.67 6.02 -6.56
CA TRP A 263 -17.92 6.74 -6.35
C TRP A 263 -17.74 8.26 -6.35
N PHE A 264 -16.55 8.76 -6.01
CA PHE A 264 -16.26 10.19 -6.05
C PHE A 264 -15.90 10.66 -7.48
N PRO A 265 -16.67 11.58 -8.08
CA PRO A 265 -16.49 11.97 -9.48
C PRO A 265 -15.16 12.68 -9.78
N PHE A 266 -14.49 13.22 -8.75
CA PHE A 266 -13.20 13.90 -8.91
C PHE A 266 -12.01 12.93 -8.92
N VAL A 267 -12.15 11.70 -8.43
CA VAL A 267 -11.02 10.77 -8.24
C VAL A 267 -10.45 10.31 -9.58
N SER A 268 -11.31 9.94 -10.53
CA SER A 268 -10.89 9.56 -11.90
C SER A 268 -10.17 10.72 -12.61
N THR A 269 -10.66 11.95 -12.41
CA THR A 269 -10.04 13.16 -12.95
C THR A 269 -8.69 13.46 -12.28
N PHE A 270 -8.59 13.29 -10.98
CA PHE A 270 -7.35 13.46 -10.22
C PHE A 270 -6.30 12.42 -10.63
N GLN A 271 -6.70 11.16 -10.74
CA GLN A 271 -5.86 10.06 -11.22
C GLN A 271 -5.29 10.36 -12.62
N SER A 272 -6.15 10.73 -13.57
CA SER A 272 -5.73 11.07 -14.93
C SER A 272 -4.75 12.24 -14.95
N ARG A 273 -4.92 13.23 -14.07
CA ARG A 273 -4.00 14.36 -13.92
C ARG A 273 -2.67 13.96 -13.28
N ILE A 274 -2.62 12.94 -12.42
CA ILE A 274 -1.36 12.38 -11.92
C ILE A 274 -0.62 11.65 -13.05
N LEU A 275 -1.31 10.76 -13.74
CA LEU A 275 -0.74 9.91 -14.80
C LEU A 275 -0.29 10.70 -16.03
N PHE A 276 -1.08 11.69 -16.45
CA PHE A 276 -0.85 12.45 -17.68
C PHE A 276 -0.46 13.90 -17.40
N ASN A 277 0.21 14.16 -16.27
CA ASN A 277 0.78 15.48 -16.02
C ASN A 277 1.93 15.76 -17.02
N GLN A 278 1.97 16.95 -17.62
CA GLN A 278 3.08 17.40 -18.47
C GLN A 278 4.45 17.23 -17.79
N ALA A 279 4.53 17.42 -16.47
CA ALA A 279 5.76 17.21 -15.71
C ALA A 279 6.19 15.73 -15.67
N PHE A 280 5.24 14.81 -15.58
CA PHE A 280 5.49 13.37 -15.57
C PHE A 280 5.86 12.86 -16.97
N SER A 281 5.13 13.30 -18.00
CA SER A 281 5.42 12.96 -19.41
C SER A 281 6.83 13.41 -19.83
N ARG A 282 7.24 14.64 -19.49
CA ARG A 282 8.61 15.12 -19.74
C ARG A 282 9.67 14.32 -18.98
N GLY A 283 9.38 13.91 -17.75
CA GLY A 283 10.27 13.05 -16.97
C GLY A 283 10.47 11.67 -17.60
N LEU A 284 9.40 11.09 -18.15
CA LEU A 284 9.43 9.80 -18.83
C LEU A 284 10.25 9.88 -20.13
N GLU A 285 10.05 10.92 -20.95
CA GLU A 285 10.84 11.17 -22.16
C GLU A 285 12.34 11.32 -21.84
N ILE A 286 12.69 12.09 -20.81
CA ILE A 286 14.08 12.26 -20.36
C ILE A 286 14.67 10.93 -19.89
N SER A 287 13.90 10.12 -19.15
CA SER A 287 14.36 8.80 -18.69
C SER A 287 14.62 7.83 -19.84
N LEU A 288 13.81 7.89 -20.91
CA LEU A 288 13.97 7.06 -22.11
C LEU A 288 15.20 7.48 -22.91
N ILE A 289 15.44 8.79 -23.05
CA ILE A 289 16.64 9.35 -23.69
C ILE A 289 17.90 8.94 -22.91
N LEU A 290 17.87 9.04 -21.57
CA LEU A 290 19.00 8.64 -20.72
C LEU A 290 19.26 7.13 -20.74
N ALA A 291 18.21 6.30 -20.78
CA ALA A 291 18.34 4.86 -20.90
C ALA A 291 18.90 4.43 -22.27
N GLY A 292 18.42 5.06 -23.35
CA GLY A 292 18.95 4.84 -24.71
C GLY A 292 20.42 5.26 -24.84
N ASN A 293 20.82 6.37 -24.19
CA ASN A 293 22.22 6.80 -24.20
C ASN A 293 23.14 5.87 -23.41
N LYS A 294 22.66 5.25 -22.32
CA LYS A 294 23.44 4.24 -21.58
C LYS A 294 23.62 2.96 -22.39
N ALA A 295 22.57 2.49 -23.08
CA ALA A 295 22.67 1.31 -23.95
C ALA A 295 23.68 1.52 -25.09
N ASN A 296 23.77 2.73 -25.65
CA ASN A 296 24.75 3.10 -26.67
C ASN A 296 26.18 3.33 -26.14
N GLN A 297 26.36 3.47 -24.82
CA GLN A 297 27.69 3.58 -24.19
C GLN A 297 28.25 2.22 -23.75
N GLU A 298 27.40 1.21 -23.62
CA GLU A 298 27.78 -0.17 -23.24
C GLU A 298 27.90 -1.12 -24.45
N SER A 299 27.61 -0.64 -25.67
CA SER A 299 27.85 -1.31 -26.97
C SER A 299 29.11 -0.81 -27.65
#